data_AF-A0A440EMU5-F1
#
_entry.id   AF-A0A440EMU5-F1
#
_cell.length_a   1.000
_cell.length_b   1.000
_cell.length_c   1.000
_cell.angle_alpha   90.00
_cell.angle_beta   90.00
_cell.angle_gamma   90.00
#
_symmetry.space_group_name_H-M   'P 1'
#
loop_
_entity.id
_entity.type
_entity.pdbx_description
1 polymer ?
#
loop_
_entity_poly.entity_id
_entity_poly.type
_entity_poly.pdbx_seq_one_letter_code
_entity_poly.pdbx_strand_id
1 'polypeptide(L)'
;MSAATPRIRDDEAPGYPGVCFGHSADGYPLALAGETAFAMVPARNGRHYLVTGWRIRRPMAEWTRSDFYGHAGELADEAAFRAHVEENALHRQQRAALGRREIHSRAHTPWGTSQGATVYAEGVVAHSTAGHGGFHLSAERNRKVHDMLRADGGWYEQDCQWAAVAQAFPQLFTGFEKACAEKTIRDWYPDAWEAIHGTELKPGQSAKKDERAFFEKHTDDWVVVSAIRCEHQAGFTEVIATSGGKRGPGTEERRFLVPTDEYHVGRFGFVIDVARHRVYGGPSSFMDCQGRDT
;
A
#
# COMPACT_ATOMS: atom_id res chain seq x y z
N MET A 1 -47.75 23.58 27.57
CA MET A 1 -47.55 23.77 26.12
C MET A 1 -46.05 23.73 25.87
N SER A 2 -45.50 22.58 25.50
CA SER A 2 -44.07 22.42 25.24
C SER A 2 -43.82 22.65 23.75
N ALA A 3 -42.98 23.63 23.46
CA ALA A 3 -42.50 23.95 22.13
C ALA A 3 -41.74 22.74 21.55
N ALA A 4 -42.16 22.30 20.36
CA ALA A 4 -41.48 21.28 19.60
C ALA A 4 -40.23 21.91 18.94
N THR A 5 -39.07 21.34 19.25
CA THR A 5 -37.78 21.63 18.59
C THR A 5 -37.88 21.23 17.11
N PRO A 6 -37.45 22.07 16.15
CA PRO A 6 -37.66 21.80 14.74
C PRO A 6 -36.77 20.64 14.27
N ARG A 7 -37.38 19.70 13.53
CA ARG A 7 -36.67 18.71 12.72
C ARG A 7 -35.84 19.48 11.69
N ILE A 8 -34.53 19.28 11.72
CA ILE A 8 -33.64 19.71 10.64
C ILE A 8 -34.13 19.03 9.36
N ARG A 9 -34.41 19.86 8.35
CA ARG A 9 -34.95 19.48 7.06
C ARG A 9 -33.96 18.58 6.31
N ASP A 10 -34.49 17.50 5.75
CA ASP A 10 -33.98 16.89 4.53
C ASP A 10 -34.10 17.94 3.41
N ASP A 11 -33.05 18.71 3.16
CA ASP A 11 -32.95 19.57 1.97
C ASP A 11 -31.56 19.38 1.37
N GLU A 12 -31.55 18.98 0.10
CA GLU A 12 -30.42 18.51 -0.73
C GLU A 12 -29.70 17.27 -0.18
N ALA A 13 -30.02 16.09 -0.71
CA ALA A 13 -29.22 14.89 -0.44
C ALA A 13 -27.76 15.15 -0.87
N PRO A 14 -26.80 15.30 0.06
CA PRO A 14 -25.40 15.20 -0.31
C PRO A 14 -25.26 13.79 -0.88
N GLY A 15 -24.69 13.66 -2.08
CA GLY A 15 -24.57 12.37 -2.77
C GLY A 15 -24.16 11.27 -1.78
N TYR A 16 -24.99 10.23 -1.64
CA TYR A 16 -24.73 9.21 -0.62
C TYR A 16 -23.43 8.44 -0.95
N PRO A 17 -22.51 8.28 0.02
CA PRO A 17 -22.62 8.71 1.42
C PRO A 17 -22.25 10.20 1.62
N GLY A 18 -23.16 10.97 2.22
CA GLY A 18 -22.85 12.32 2.70
C GLY A 18 -21.83 12.29 3.84
N VAL A 19 -21.01 13.34 3.94
CA VAL A 19 -19.96 13.49 4.95
C VAL A 19 -20.36 14.53 5.99
N CYS A 20 -20.28 14.18 7.26
CA CYS A 20 -20.44 15.10 8.38
C CYS A 20 -19.10 15.23 9.10
N PHE A 21 -18.61 16.45 9.32
CA PHE A 21 -17.41 16.73 10.10
C PHE A 21 -17.77 17.27 11.49
N GLY A 22 -16.91 17.02 12.46
CA GLY A 22 -17.07 17.50 13.83
C GLY A 22 -15.77 17.41 14.63
N HIS A 23 -15.87 17.63 15.93
CA HIS A 23 -14.76 17.52 16.87
C HIS A 23 -15.19 16.67 18.07
N SER A 24 -14.25 15.91 18.62
CA SER A 24 -14.46 15.17 19.86
C SER A 24 -14.48 16.11 21.07
N ALA A 25 -14.92 15.60 22.22
CA ALA A 25 -14.80 16.32 23.50
C ALA A 25 -13.35 16.70 23.84
N ASP A 26 -12.38 15.90 23.38
CA ASP A 26 -10.94 16.14 23.56
C ASP A 26 -10.35 17.06 22.46
N GLY A 27 -11.18 17.59 21.57
CA GLY A 27 -10.80 18.61 20.59
C GLY A 27 -10.14 18.10 19.30
N TYR A 28 -10.16 16.79 19.03
CA TYR A 28 -9.59 16.26 17.77
C TYR A 28 -10.64 16.09 16.66
N PRO A 29 -10.26 16.25 15.37
CA PRO A 29 -11.18 16.16 14.24
C PRO A 29 -11.84 14.80 14.11
N LEU A 30 -13.15 14.82 13.84
CA LEU A 30 -14.02 13.66 13.61
C LEU A 30 -14.73 13.80 12.26
N ALA A 31 -15.07 12.68 11.64
CA ALA A 31 -15.98 12.65 10.51
C ALA A 31 -16.83 11.38 10.47
N LEU A 32 -18.00 11.47 9.86
CA LEU A 32 -18.88 10.34 9.56
C LEU A 32 -19.21 10.36 8.06
N ALA A 33 -18.89 9.29 7.36
CA ALA A 33 -19.29 9.07 5.97
C ALA A 33 -20.12 7.78 5.87
N GLY A 34 -21.44 7.94 5.71
CA GLY A 34 -22.39 6.82 5.80
C GLY A 34 -22.36 6.20 7.20
N GLU A 35 -21.94 4.93 7.32
CA GLU A 35 -21.81 4.22 8.60
C GLU A 35 -20.36 4.16 9.12
N THR A 36 -19.40 4.77 8.42
CA THR A 36 -17.99 4.73 8.81
C THR A 36 -17.59 6.02 9.48
N ALA A 37 -17.11 5.90 10.70
CA ALA A 37 -16.56 6.97 11.51
C ALA A 37 -15.05 7.06 11.29
N PHE A 38 -14.56 8.29 11.22
CA PHE A 38 -13.14 8.62 11.08
C PHE A 38 -12.77 9.61 12.19
N ALA A 39 -11.54 9.49 12.70
CA ALA A 39 -10.96 10.48 13.58
C ALA A 39 -9.48 10.69 13.27
N MET A 40 -9.01 11.93 13.42
CA MET A 40 -7.60 12.27 13.38
C MET A 40 -7.07 12.36 14.81
N VAL A 41 -6.40 11.31 15.29
CA VAL A 41 -5.95 11.25 16.69
C VAL A 41 -4.50 11.71 16.78
N PRO A 42 -4.16 12.60 17.74
CA PRO A 42 -2.78 12.99 17.97
C PRO A 42 -1.94 11.84 18.53
N ALA A 43 -0.67 11.84 18.18
CA ALA A 43 0.33 10.88 18.65
C ALA A 43 1.57 11.58 19.20
N ARG A 44 2.56 10.78 19.60
CA ARG A 44 3.85 11.29 20.08
C ARG A 44 4.55 12.08 18.96
N ASN A 45 5.19 13.18 19.35
CA ASN A 45 6.01 14.07 18.52
C ASN A 45 5.22 14.88 17.47
N GLY A 46 3.98 15.28 17.79
CA GLY A 46 3.18 16.13 16.89
C GLY A 46 2.65 15.43 15.64
N ARG A 47 2.73 14.09 15.60
CA ARG A 47 2.17 13.28 14.52
C ARG A 47 0.68 13.06 14.71
N HIS A 48 -0.03 12.81 13.63
CA HIS A 48 -1.46 12.49 13.65
C HIS A 48 -1.72 11.16 12.95
N TYR A 49 -2.69 10.38 13.44
CA TYR A 49 -3.08 9.13 12.78
C TYR A 49 -4.56 9.13 12.44
N LEU A 50 -4.87 8.56 11.29
CA LEU A 50 -6.25 8.25 10.93
C LEU A 50 -6.68 6.97 11.64
N VAL A 51 -7.76 7.06 12.40
CA VAL A 51 -8.41 5.90 12.99
C VAL A 51 -9.84 5.78 12.50
N THR A 52 -10.33 4.54 12.41
CA THR A 52 -11.66 4.25 11.86
C THR A 52 -12.50 3.41 12.81
N GLY A 53 -13.81 3.66 12.76
CA GLY A 53 -14.84 2.93 13.47
C GLY A 53 -16.03 2.68 12.56
N TRP A 54 -16.92 1.76 12.98
CA TRP A 54 -18.09 1.40 12.18
C TRP A 54 -19.33 1.34 13.05
N ARG A 55 -20.43 1.91 12.55
CA ARG A 55 -21.76 1.90 13.20
C ARG A 55 -21.74 2.38 14.65
N ILE A 56 -20.98 3.43 14.94
CA ILE A 56 -21.03 4.09 16.25
C ILE A 56 -22.36 4.84 16.35
N ARG A 57 -23.27 4.34 17.21
CA ARG A 57 -24.65 4.86 17.31
C ARG A 57 -24.78 6.13 18.14
N ARG A 58 -23.83 6.38 19.04
CA ARG A 58 -23.83 7.58 19.90
C ARG A 58 -23.61 8.84 19.04
N PRO A 59 -24.06 10.02 19.48
CA PRO A 59 -23.74 11.28 18.81
C PRO A 59 -22.22 11.47 18.66
N MET A 60 -21.79 12.12 17.57
CA MET A 60 -20.37 12.33 17.26
C MET A 60 -19.59 13.03 18.39
N ALA A 61 -20.24 13.94 19.12
CA ALA A 61 -19.65 14.64 20.26
C ALA A 61 -19.32 13.73 21.46
N GLU A 62 -19.95 12.55 21.56
CA GLU A 62 -19.74 11.58 22.64
C GLU A 62 -18.71 10.50 22.27
N TRP A 63 -18.15 10.55 21.05
CA TRP A 63 -17.17 9.57 20.61
C TRP A 63 -15.84 9.79 21.32
N THR A 64 -15.24 8.68 21.74
CA THR A 64 -13.93 8.65 22.39
C THR A 64 -12.97 7.81 21.58
N ARG A 65 -11.68 7.87 21.93
CA ARG A 65 -10.64 7.10 21.24
C ARG A 65 -10.92 5.59 21.21
N SER A 66 -11.60 5.05 22.22
CA SER A 66 -11.91 3.60 22.31
C SER A 66 -12.96 3.14 21.30
N ASP A 67 -13.72 4.05 20.68
CA ASP A 67 -14.71 3.70 19.66
C ASP A 67 -14.06 3.35 18.30
N PHE A 68 -12.78 3.69 18.13
CA PHE A 68 -12.05 3.48 16.90
C PHE A 68 -11.08 2.30 17.03
N TYR A 69 -11.32 1.27 16.23
CA TYR A 69 -10.55 0.02 16.24
C TYR A 69 -9.62 -0.11 15.03
N GLY A 70 -9.88 0.63 13.94
CA GLY A 70 -9.02 0.63 12.76
C GLY A 70 -7.93 1.70 12.83
N HIS A 71 -6.77 1.40 12.26
CA HIS A 71 -5.65 2.32 12.09
C HIS A 71 -5.29 2.39 10.61
N ALA A 72 -5.39 3.58 10.01
CA ALA A 72 -5.29 3.78 8.57
C ALA A 72 -4.09 4.67 8.17
N GLY A 73 -3.10 4.81 9.05
CA GLY A 73 -1.83 5.47 8.75
C GLY A 73 -1.71 6.88 9.31
N GLU A 74 -0.57 7.51 9.02
CA GLU A 74 -0.23 8.87 9.48
C GLU A 74 -0.90 9.93 8.60
N LEU A 75 -1.28 11.04 9.21
CA LEU A 75 -1.84 12.23 8.57
C LEU A 75 -0.94 13.42 8.88
N ALA A 76 -0.75 14.29 7.88
CA ALA A 76 0.03 15.51 8.04
C ALA A 76 -0.71 16.54 8.91
N ASP A 77 -2.00 16.75 8.61
CA ASP A 77 -2.82 17.79 9.23
C ASP A 77 -4.33 17.52 9.03
N GLU A 78 -5.16 18.44 9.52
CA GLU A 78 -6.61 18.38 9.38
C GLU A 78 -7.08 18.51 7.92
N ALA A 79 -6.33 19.21 7.06
CA ALA A 79 -6.69 19.31 5.64
C ALA A 79 -6.51 17.95 4.95
N ALA A 80 -5.43 17.23 5.24
CA ALA A 80 -5.21 15.87 4.79
C ALA A 80 -6.29 14.91 5.33
N PHE A 81 -6.73 15.10 6.58
CA PHE A 81 -7.86 14.35 7.15
C PHE A 81 -9.14 14.58 6.35
N ARG A 82 -9.53 15.84 6.11
CA ARG A 82 -10.76 16.16 5.36
C ARG A 82 -10.71 15.62 3.94
N ALA A 83 -9.59 15.79 3.24
CA ALA A 83 -9.39 15.28 1.89
C ALA A 83 -9.53 13.74 1.84
N HIS A 84 -8.95 13.03 2.81
CA HIS A 84 -9.09 11.57 2.90
C HIS A 84 -10.55 11.14 3.06
N VAL A 85 -11.30 11.79 3.96
CA VAL A 85 -12.70 11.45 4.20
C VAL A 85 -13.56 11.75 2.97
N GLU A 86 -13.33 12.89 2.32
CA GLU A 86 -14.04 13.30 1.09
C GLU A 86 -13.73 12.34 -0.08
N GLU A 87 -12.47 11.95 -0.27
CA GLU A 87 -12.09 10.95 -1.27
C GLU A 87 -12.73 9.59 -0.98
N ASN A 88 -12.76 9.17 0.29
CA ASN A 88 -13.41 7.91 0.69
C ASN A 88 -14.92 7.93 0.38
N ALA A 89 -15.59 9.03 0.70
CA ALA A 89 -17.01 9.21 0.42
C ALA A 89 -17.29 9.19 -1.07
N LEU A 90 -16.50 9.92 -1.87
CA LEU A 90 -16.61 9.93 -3.32
C LEU A 90 -16.35 8.54 -3.93
N HIS A 91 -15.33 7.83 -3.45
CA HIS A 91 -15.04 6.46 -3.88
C HIS A 91 -16.22 5.54 -3.61
N ARG A 92 -16.86 5.63 -2.43
CA ARG A 92 -18.06 4.84 -2.09
C ARG A 92 -19.25 5.18 -2.97
N GLN A 93 -19.50 6.47 -3.21
CA GLN A 93 -20.58 6.92 -4.09
C GLN A 93 -20.37 6.38 -5.51
N GLN A 94 -19.17 6.50 -6.06
CA GLN A 94 -18.82 5.98 -7.38
C GLN A 94 -18.94 4.45 -7.43
N ARG A 95 -18.45 3.74 -6.40
CA ARG A 95 -18.55 2.28 -6.32
C ARG A 95 -20.01 1.81 -6.29
N ALA A 96 -20.90 2.52 -5.59
CA ALA A 96 -22.33 2.24 -5.61
C ALA A 96 -22.94 2.48 -7.00
N ALA A 97 -22.55 3.56 -7.67
CA ALA A 97 -23.03 3.90 -9.02
C ALA A 97 -22.55 2.91 -10.11
N LEU A 98 -21.41 2.23 -9.91
CA LEU A 98 -20.87 1.25 -10.85
C LEU A 98 -21.66 -0.06 -10.92
N GLY A 99 -22.64 -0.29 -10.02
CA GLY A 99 -23.57 -1.43 -10.13
C GLY A 99 -22.90 -2.81 -10.09
N ARG A 100 -21.72 -2.92 -9.46
CA ARG A 100 -21.00 -4.19 -9.33
C ARG A 100 -21.83 -5.19 -8.56
N ARG A 101 -21.85 -6.45 -9.02
CA ARG A 101 -22.68 -7.50 -8.42
C ARG A 101 -21.82 -8.55 -7.73
N GLU A 102 -22.03 -8.70 -6.44
CA GLU A 102 -21.46 -9.81 -5.67
C GLU A 102 -22.23 -11.11 -5.97
N ILE A 103 -21.49 -12.19 -6.18
CA ILE A 103 -22.01 -13.53 -6.44
C ILE A 103 -21.25 -14.55 -5.60
N HIS A 104 -21.94 -15.62 -5.19
CA HIS A 104 -21.25 -16.80 -4.73
C HIS A 104 -20.54 -17.47 -5.91
N SER A 105 -19.30 -17.88 -5.71
CA SER A 105 -18.53 -18.61 -6.71
C SER A 105 -17.69 -19.66 -6.02
N ARG A 106 -17.56 -20.83 -6.64
CA ARG A 106 -16.62 -21.90 -6.29
C ARG A 106 -15.71 -22.25 -7.46
N ALA A 107 -15.50 -21.30 -8.38
CA ALA A 107 -14.63 -21.49 -9.52
C ALA A 107 -13.20 -21.80 -9.06
N HIS A 108 -12.52 -22.67 -9.80
CA HIS A 108 -11.08 -22.88 -9.60
C HIS A 108 -10.33 -21.69 -10.18
N THR A 109 -9.54 -21.02 -9.35
CA THR A 109 -8.67 -19.91 -9.73
C THR A 109 -7.20 -20.32 -9.52
N PRO A 110 -6.23 -19.58 -10.08
CA PRO A 110 -4.82 -19.81 -9.79
C PRO A 110 -4.46 -19.75 -8.30
N TRP A 111 -5.26 -19.06 -7.49
CA TRP A 111 -5.07 -18.90 -6.04
C TRP A 111 -5.97 -19.80 -5.21
N GLY A 112 -6.46 -20.90 -5.80
CA GLY A 112 -7.35 -21.86 -5.18
C GLY A 112 -8.83 -21.62 -5.48
N THR A 113 -9.70 -22.27 -4.71
CA THR A 113 -11.15 -22.19 -4.91
C THR A 113 -11.69 -20.82 -4.49
N SER A 114 -12.43 -20.18 -5.39
CA SER A 114 -13.16 -18.93 -5.10
C SER A 114 -14.11 -19.13 -3.91
N GLN A 115 -14.20 -18.12 -3.04
CA GLN A 115 -15.17 -18.06 -1.93
C GLN A 115 -16.27 -17.02 -2.21
N GLY A 116 -15.96 -16.04 -3.05
CA GLY A 116 -16.90 -15.07 -3.60
C GLY A 116 -16.32 -14.43 -4.85
N ALA A 117 -17.18 -13.80 -5.64
CA ALA A 117 -16.76 -13.03 -6.79
C ALA A 117 -17.59 -11.76 -6.94
N THR A 118 -16.97 -10.72 -7.50
CA THR A 118 -17.63 -9.47 -7.88
C THR A 118 -17.61 -9.35 -9.39
N VAL A 119 -18.77 -9.31 -10.01
CA VAL A 119 -18.93 -9.07 -11.45
C VAL A 119 -18.88 -7.57 -11.69
N TYR A 120 -17.86 -7.12 -12.42
CA TYR A 120 -17.69 -5.71 -12.82
C TYR A 120 -18.43 -5.43 -14.13
N ALA A 121 -18.35 -6.38 -15.07
CA ALA A 121 -19.07 -6.37 -16.33
C ALA A 121 -19.11 -7.78 -16.91
N GLU A 122 -19.83 -7.97 -18.03
CA GLU A 122 -19.74 -9.21 -18.79
C GLU A 122 -18.29 -9.50 -19.22
N GLY A 123 -17.80 -10.66 -18.77
CA GLY A 123 -16.44 -11.11 -19.03
C GLY A 123 -15.35 -10.42 -18.19
N VAL A 124 -15.70 -9.69 -17.13
CA VAL A 124 -14.77 -9.08 -16.17
C VAL A 124 -15.23 -9.37 -14.74
N VAL A 125 -14.54 -10.30 -14.08
CA VAL A 125 -14.95 -10.81 -12.75
C VAL A 125 -13.75 -10.79 -11.80
N ALA A 126 -13.90 -10.19 -10.63
CA ALA A 126 -12.92 -10.28 -9.55
C ALA A 126 -13.28 -11.44 -8.62
N HIS A 127 -12.36 -12.36 -8.39
CA HIS A 127 -12.50 -13.48 -7.49
C HIS A 127 -11.74 -13.22 -6.19
N SER A 128 -12.33 -13.63 -5.07
CA SER A 128 -11.70 -13.68 -3.75
C SER A 128 -11.59 -15.13 -3.30
N THR A 129 -10.41 -15.51 -2.80
CA THR A 129 -10.11 -16.80 -2.17
C THR A 129 -9.72 -16.59 -0.71
N ALA A 130 -9.39 -17.67 0.01
CA ALA A 130 -9.09 -17.63 1.44
C ALA A 130 -7.86 -16.77 1.80
N GLY A 131 -6.91 -16.64 0.89
CA GLY A 131 -5.67 -15.88 1.13
C GLY A 131 -5.33 -14.88 0.05
N HIS A 132 -6.06 -14.85 -1.07
CA HIS A 132 -5.73 -14.01 -2.21
C HIS A 132 -6.93 -13.76 -3.12
N GLY A 133 -6.67 -13.34 -4.37
CA GLY A 133 -7.69 -13.06 -5.34
C GLY A 133 -7.12 -12.41 -6.57
N GLY A 134 -8.03 -11.97 -7.44
CA GLY A 134 -7.67 -11.27 -8.66
C GLY A 134 -8.79 -11.28 -9.67
N PHE A 135 -8.53 -10.69 -10.83
CA PHE A 135 -9.48 -10.62 -11.93
C PHE A 135 -9.31 -11.79 -12.88
N HIS A 136 -10.43 -12.27 -13.40
CA HIS A 136 -10.50 -13.11 -14.57
C HIS A 136 -11.21 -12.35 -15.70
N LEU A 137 -10.56 -12.34 -16.86
CA LEU A 137 -11.10 -11.79 -18.09
C LEU A 137 -11.48 -12.92 -19.05
N SER A 138 -12.67 -12.81 -19.64
CA SER A 138 -12.99 -13.60 -20.83
C SER A 138 -11.95 -13.36 -21.93
N ALA A 139 -11.76 -14.32 -22.84
CA ALA A 139 -10.79 -14.19 -23.94
C ALA A 139 -11.03 -12.92 -24.80
N GLU A 140 -12.28 -12.48 -24.97
CA GLU A 140 -12.59 -11.24 -25.69
C GLU A 140 -12.14 -9.99 -24.93
N ARG A 141 -12.39 -9.94 -23.62
CA ARG A 141 -11.93 -8.83 -22.77
C ARG A 141 -10.42 -8.83 -22.66
N ASN A 142 -9.79 -9.99 -22.51
CA ASN A 142 -8.34 -10.11 -22.38
C ASN A 142 -7.60 -9.53 -23.59
N ARG A 143 -8.14 -9.73 -24.80
CA ARG A 143 -7.61 -9.14 -26.05
C ARG A 143 -7.62 -7.61 -26.08
N LYS A 144 -8.36 -6.93 -25.20
CA LYS A 144 -8.39 -5.46 -25.11
C LYS A 144 -7.32 -4.90 -24.16
N VAL A 145 -6.71 -5.74 -23.32
CA VAL A 145 -5.58 -5.34 -22.48
C VAL A 145 -4.35 -5.13 -23.36
N HIS A 146 -3.56 -4.09 -23.11
CA HIS A 146 -2.33 -3.81 -23.87
C HIS A 146 -1.36 -4.99 -23.82
N ASP A 147 -0.70 -5.30 -24.95
CA ASP A 147 0.13 -6.51 -25.09
C ASP A 147 1.21 -6.63 -24.00
N MET A 148 1.85 -5.52 -23.62
CA MET A 148 2.88 -5.49 -22.58
C MET A 148 2.37 -5.77 -21.15
N LEU A 149 1.05 -5.71 -20.93
CA LEU A 149 0.42 -5.94 -19.63
C LEU A 149 -0.54 -7.13 -19.63
N ARG A 150 -0.76 -7.74 -20.80
CA ARG A 150 -1.75 -8.81 -20.97
C ARG A 150 -1.23 -10.09 -20.32
N ALA A 151 -2.03 -10.67 -19.43
CA ALA A 151 -1.74 -11.97 -18.84
C ALA A 151 -2.27 -13.11 -19.71
N ASP A 152 -1.46 -14.18 -19.83
CA ASP A 152 -1.88 -15.42 -20.47
C ASP A 152 -3.00 -16.08 -19.66
N GLY A 153 -4.01 -16.61 -20.35
CA GLY A 153 -5.18 -17.22 -19.70
C GLY A 153 -6.13 -16.24 -19.00
N GLY A 154 -5.85 -14.93 -19.02
CA GLY A 154 -6.77 -13.89 -18.56
C GLY A 154 -6.88 -13.72 -17.04
N TRP A 155 -5.93 -14.25 -16.27
CA TRP A 155 -5.88 -14.10 -14.81
C TRP A 155 -4.92 -12.98 -14.39
N TYR A 156 -5.41 -12.07 -13.55
CA TYR A 156 -4.67 -10.90 -13.08
C TYR A 156 -4.71 -10.84 -11.55
N GLU A 157 -3.58 -11.08 -10.91
CA GLU A 157 -3.35 -10.99 -9.47
C GLU A 157 -3.75 -9.61 -8.87
N GLN A 158 -4.30 -9.61 -7.65
CA GLN A 158 -4.98 -8.46 -7.02
C GLN A 158 -4.05 -7.34 -6.52
N ASP A 159 -2.76 -7.58 -6.32
CA ASP A 159 -1.81 -6.67 -5.70
C ASP A 159 -1.13 -5.81 -6.78
N CYS A 160 -0.80 -6.41 -7.94
CA CYS A 160 -0.13 -5.73 -9.04
C CYS A 160 -0.86 -5.80 -10.38
N GLN A 161 -1.28 -6.99 -10.83
CA GLN A 161 -1.75 -7.20 -12.20
C GLN A 161 -3.15 -6.65 -12.46
N TRP A 162 -4.01 -6.53 -11.44
CA TRP A 162 -5.34 -5.93 -11.54
C TRP A 162 -5.32 -4.53 -12.16
N ALA A 163 -4.21 -3.80 -11.99
CA ALA A 163 -4.06 -2.46 -12.52
C ALA A 163 -4.12 -2.45 -14.06
N ALA A 164 -3.66 -3.50 -14.74
CA ALA A 164 -3.80 -3.66 -16.18
C ALA A 164 -5.29 -3.76 -16.60
N VAL A 165 -6.12 -4.42 -15.78
CA VAL A 165 -7.57 -4.50 -16.00
C VAL A 165 -8.21 -3.12 -15.83
N ALA A 166 -7.81 -2.37 -14.80
CA ALA A 166 -8.30 -1.01 -14.57
C ALA A 166 -7.89 -0.03 -15.68
N GLN A 167 -6.69 -0.18 -16.25
CA GLN A 167 -6.25 0.62 -17.39
C GLN A 167 -7.01 0.27 -18.67
N ALA A 168 -7.29 -1.02 -18.91
CA ALA A 168 -8.01 -1.47 -20.10
C ALA A 168 -9.52 -1.14 -20.05
N PHE A 169 -10.10 -1.05 -18.86
CA PHE A 169 -11.53 -0.81 -18.65
C PHE A 169 -11.81 0.28 -17.61
N PRO A 170 -11.31 1.52 -17.81
CA PRO A 170 -11.36 2.57 -16.79
C PRO A 170 -12.78 2.94 -16.35
N GLN A 171 -13.78 2.72 -17.20
CA GLN A 171 -15.19 2.95 -16.89
C GLN A 171 -15.76 2.00 -15.82
N LEU A 172 -15.08 0.89 -15.52
CA LEU A 172 -15.52 -0.07 -14.49
C LEU A 172 -14.96 0.27 -13.10
N PHE A 173 -14.15 1.32 -13.00
CA PHE A 173 -13.39 1.68 -11.80
C PHE A 173 -13.67 3.13 -11.38
N THR A 174 -13.62 3.33 -10.07
CA THR A 174 -13.73 4.65 -9.43
C THR A 174 -12.51 5.51 -9.73
N GLY A 175 -12.60 6.82 -9.49
CA GLY A 175 -11.46 7.74 -9.60
C GLY A 175 -10.27 7.29 -8.75
N PHE A 176 -10.54 6.92 -7.51
CA PHE A 176 -9.55 6.40 -6.57
C PHE A 176 -8.86 5.13 -7.10
N GLU A 177 -9.62 4.12 -7.51
CA GLU A 177 -9.05 2.87 -8.04
C GLU A 177 -8.21 3.10 -9.30
N LYS A 178 -8.60 4.05 -10.17
CA LYS A 178 -7.80 4.42 -11.34
C LYS A 178 -6.46 5.05 -10.94
N ALA A 179 -6.46 5.93 -9.93
CA ALA A 179 -5.23 6.53 -9.41
C ALA A 179 -4.32 5.47 -8.77
N CYS A 180 -4.88 4.52 -8.02
CA CYS A 180 -4.15 3.38 -7.50
C CYS A 180 -3.56 2.52 -8.62
N ALA A 181 -4.34 2.18 -9.63
CA ALA A 181 -3.89 1.37 -10.77
C ALA A 181 -2.75 2.05 -11.52
N GLU A 182 -2.87 3.34 -11.83
CA GLU A 182 -1.81 4.14 -12.45
C GLU A 182 -0.50 4.07 -11.65
N LYS A 183 -0.58 4.28 -10.32
CA LYS A 183 0.58 4.17 -9.43
C LYS A 183 1.16 2.75 -9.45
N THR A 184 0.32 1.73 -9.35
CA THR A 184 0.74 0.32 -9.38
C THR A 184 1.48 -0.02 -10.66
N ILE A 185 1.00 0.42 -11.83
CA ILE A 185 1.68 0.15 -13.11
C ILE A 185 3.03 0.86 -13.15
N ARG A 186 3.12 2.13 -12.73
CA ARG A 186 4.41 2.83 -12.65
C ARG A 186 5.41 2.11 -11.74
N ASP A 187 4.95 1.64 -10.59
CA ASP A 187 5.82 1.01 -9.61
C ASP A 187 6.25 -0.42 -10.00
N TRP A 188 5.37 -1.22 -10.60
CA TRP A 188 5.67 -2.64 -10.90
C TRP A 188 6.11 -2.90 -12.34
N TYR A 189 5.60 -2.10 -13.29
CA TYR A 189 5.80 -2.22 -14.73
C TYR A 189 6.21 -0.88 -15.37
N PRO A 190 7.27 -0.20 -14.87
CA PRO A 190 7.66 1.12 -15.36
C PRO A 190 7.91 1.15 -16.87
N ASP A 191 8.60 0.14 -17.40
CA ASP A 191 8.94 0.07 -18.83
C ASP A 191 7.66 -0.01 -19.71
N ALA A 192 6.66 -0.78 -19.26
CA ALA A 192 5.37 -0.85 -19.94
C ALA A 192 4.58 0.46 -19.81
N TRP A 193 4.64 1.11 -18.64
CA TRP A 193 4.01 2.41 -18.43
C TRP A 193 4.56 3.45 -19.41
N GLU A 194 5.88 3.57 -19.52
CA GLU A 194 6.54 4.53 -20.40
C GLU A 194 6.25 4.25 -21.88
N ALA A 195 6.27 2.97 -22.29
CA ALA A 195 5.93 2.58 -23.65
C ALA A 195 4.48 2.91 -24.03
N ILE A 196 3.53 2.69 -23.11
CA ILE A 196 2.10 2.98 -23.35
C ILE A 196 1.84 4.49 -23.40
N HIS A 197 2.49 5.28 -22.54
CA HIS A 197 2.23 6.72 -22.41
C HIS A 197 3.21 7.61 -23.20
N GLY A 198 4.23 7.03 -23.81
CA GLY A 198 5.28 7.75 -24.54
C GLY A 198 6.03 8.77 -23.68
N THR A 199 6.07 8.56 -22.37
CA THR A 199 6.64 9.52 -21.40
C THR A 199 7.60 8.79 -20.48
N GLU A 200 8.78 9.35 -20.26
CA GLU A 200 9.77 8.79 -19.34
C GLU A 200 9.48 9.19 -17.89
N LEU A 201 9.53 8.22 -16.99
CA LEU A 201 9.42 8.39 -15.55
C LEU A 201 10.73 8.96 -14.99
N LYS A 202 10.59 10.05 -14.24
CA LYS A 202 11.69 10.74 -13.54
C LYS A 202 12.03 10.04 -12.22
N PRO A 203 13.22 10.29 -11.63
CA PRO A 203 13.54 9.82 -10.29
C PRO A 203 12.44 10.18 -9.28
N GLY A 204 12.04 9.21 -8.45
CA GLY A 204 10.96 9.32 -7.47
C GLY A 204 9.57 8.94 -8.00
N GLN A 205 9.40 8.71 -9.31
CA GLN A 205 8.09 8.42 -9.91
C GLN A 205 7.79 6.92 -10.07
N SER A 206 8.76 6.04 -9.80
CA SER A 206 8.58 4.58 -9.80
C SER A 206 9.54 3.94 -8.82
N ALA A 207 8.99 3.19 -7.85
CA ALA A 207 9.79 2.48 -6.86
C ALA A 207 10.81 1.53 -7.51
N LYS A 208 10.41 0.78 -8.53
CA LYS A 208 11.27 -0.22 -9.20
C LYS A 208 12.31 0.42 -10.12
N LYS A 209 11.99 1.53 -10.78
CA LYS A 209 12.99 2.27 -11.59
C LYS A 209 14.02 2.94 -10.67
N ASP A 210 13.58 3.53 -9.56
CA ASP A 210 14.47 4.09 -8.54
C ASP A 210 15.37 3.01 -7.92
N GLU A 211 14.82 1.82 -7.64
CA GLU A 211 15.57 0.67 -7.15
C GLU A 211 16.64 0.22 -8.15
N ARG A 212 16.28 0.06 -9.43
CA ARG A 212 17.24 -0.27 -10.51
C ARG A 212 18.37 0.76 -10.58
N ALA A 213 18.03 2.05 -10.59
CA ALA A 213 19.00 3.14 -10.64
C ALA A 213 19.93 3.14 -9.41
N PHE A 214 19.41 2.79 -8.24
CA PHE A 214 20.23 2.64 -7.02
C PHE A 214 21.25 1.51 -7.18
N PHE A 215 20.83 0.30 -7.58
CA PHE A 215 21.76 -0.82 -7.72
C PHE A 215 22.75 -0.64 -8.89
N GLU A 216 22.34 -0.01 -9.98
CA GLU A 216 23.24 0.37 -11.08
C GLU A 216 24.34 1.31 -10.60
N LYS A 217 23.97 2.36 -9.85
CA LYS A 217 24.92 3.31 -9.27
C LYS A 217 25.88 2.64 -8.28
N HIS A 218 25.41 1.65 -7.54
CA HIS A 218 26.14 0.99 -6.46
C HIS A 218 26.67 -0.40 -6.84
N THR A 219 26.86 -0.67 -8.14
CA THR A 219 27.30 -2.00 -8.63
C THR A 219 28.64 -2.44 -8.03
N ASP A 220 29.57 -1.50 -7.85
CA ASP A 220 30.91 -1.76 -7.31
C ASP A 220 31.01 -1.47 -5.80
N ASP A 221 29.92 -1.02 -5.18
CA ASP A 221 29.87 -0.69 -3.76
C ASP A 221 29.40 -1.88 -2.91
N TRP A 222 29.72 -1.83 -1.62
CA TRP A 222 29.27 -2.80 -0.63
C TRP A 222 27.89 -2.39 -0.11
N VAL A 223 26.85 -3.11 -0.49
CA VAL A 223 25.47 -2.83 -0.06
C VAL A 223 25.05 -3.84 1.00
N VAL A 224 24.55 -3.35 2.13
CA VAL A 224 24.11 -4.18 3.26
C VAL A 224 22.90 -5.02 2.86
N VAL A 225 23.01 -6.33 3.07
CA VAL A 225 21.94 -7.31 2.82
C VAL A 225 21.33 -7.87 4.10
N SER A 226 22.08 -7.86 5.20
CA SER A 226 21.63 -8.33 6.51
C SER A 226 22.29 -7.51 7.62
N ALA A 227 21.57 -7.30 8.73
CA ALA A 227 22.06 -6.54 9.87
C ALA A 227 21.52 -7.10 11.17
N ILE A 228 22.36 -7.12 12.19
CA ILE A 228 22.01 -7.50 13.55
C ILE A 228 22.73 -6.58 14.53
N ARG A 229 22.09 -6.28 15.66
CA ARG A 229 22.77 -5.56 16.74
C ARG A 229 23.94 -6.42 17.23
N CYS A 230 25.15 -5.86 17.29
CA CYS A 230 26.31 -6.62 17.71
C CYS A 230 26.26 -6.88 19.23
N GLU A 231 26.34 -8.14 19.62
CA GLU A 231 26.40 -8.55 21.04
C GLU A 231 27.82 -8.41 21.61
N HIS A 232 28.83 -8.47 20.75
CA HIS A 232 30.25 -8.44 21.13
C HIS A 232 30.81 -7.02 21.28
N GLN A 233 30.18 -6.02 20.65
CA GLN A 233 30.60 -4.63 20.72
C GLN A 233 29.40 -3.69 20.88
N ALA A 234 29.21 -3.19 22.10
CA ALA A 234 28.13 -2.26 22.42
C ALA A 234 28.21 -0.99 21.57
N GLY A 235 27.07 -0.52 21.07
CA GLY A 235 26.97 0.67 20.22
C GLY A 235 27.19 0.42 18.73
N PHE A 236 27.40 -0.83 18.31
CA PHE A 236 27.57 -1.19 16.90
C PHE A 236 26.50 -2.17 16.41
N THR A 237 26.22 -2.08 15.13
CA THR A 237 25.43 -3.03 14.34
C THR A 237 26.39 -3.81 13.45
N GLU A 238 26.38 -5.13 13.58
CA GLU A 238 27.09 -6.03 12.67
C GLU A 238 26.26 -6.17 11.41
N VAL A 239 26.86 -5.86 10.26
CA VAL A 239 26.18 -5.91 8.97
C VAL A 239 26.94 -6.82 8.02
N ILE A 240 26.20 -7.60 7.24
CA ILE A 240 26.71 -8.37 6.10
C ILE A 240 26.37 -7.55 4.86
N ALA A 241 27.38 -7.21 4.07
CA ALA A 241 27.24 -6.51 2.81
C ALA A 241 27.78 -7.35 1.66
N THR A 242 27.19 -7.17 0.49
CA THR A 242 27.63 -7.82 -0.75
C THR A 242 27.94 -6.78 -1.82
N SER A 243 28.86 -7.11 -2.72
CA SER A 243 29.15 -6.26 -3.88
C SER A 243 27.89 -6.10 -4.75
N GLY A 244 27.48 -4.85 -4.95
CA GLY A 244 26.29 -4.50 -5.73
C GLY A 244 24.96 -4.93 -5.10
N GLY A 245 24.94 -5.37 -3.82
CA GLY A 245 23.74 -5.85 -3.15
C GLY A 245 23.19 -7.19 -3.68
N LYS A 246 24.01 -7.92 -4.46
CA LYS A 246 23.65 -9.22 -5.01
C LYS A 246 23.41 -10.24 -3.88
N ARG A 247 22.43 -11.11 -4.04
CA ARG A 247 22.15 -12.21 -3.11
C ARG A 247 22.17 -13.53 -3.87
N GLY A 248 22.95 -14.49 -3.40
CA GLY A 248 22.98 -15.83 -3.99
C GLY A 248 24.35 -16.51 -3.89
N PRO A 249 24.42 -17.81 -4.22
CA PRO A 249 25.65 -18.59 -4.15
C PRO A 249 26.78 -17.96 -4.97
N GLY A 250 27.99 -17.91 -4.42
CA GLY A 250 29.17 -17.35 -5.09
C GLY A 250 29.25 -15.81 -5.07
N THR A 251 28.36 -15.13 -4.34
CA THR A 251 28.51 -13.69 -4.10
C THR A 251 29.51 -13.45 -2.97
N GLU A 252 30.45 -12.53 -3.17
CA GLU A 252 31.37 -12.14 -2.10
C GLU A 252 30.59 -11.39 -1.01
N GLU A 253 30.60 -11.94 0.21
CA GLU A 253 30.01 -11.33 1.39
C GLU A 253 31.12 -10.84 2.32
N ARG A 254 30.96 -9.63 2.86
CA ARG A 254 31.87 -9.08 3.87
C ARG A 254 31.09 -8.55 5.06
N ARG A 255 31.65 -8.77 6.24
CA ARG A 255 31.10 -8.28 7.51
C ARG A 255 31.72 -6.94 7.86
N PHE A 256 30.89 -6.00 8.29
CA PHE A 256 31.31 -4.68 8.76
C PHE A 256 30.66 -4.36 10.10
N LEU A 257 31.31 -3.48 10.86
CA LEU A 257 30.70 -2.85 12.02
C LEU A 257 30.33 -1.41 11.67
N VAL A 258 29.04 -1.10 11.77
CA VAL A 258 28.49 0.24 11.59
C VAL A 258 28.00 0.76 12.94
N PRO A 259 28.32 2.01 13.35
CA PRO A 259 27.73 2.59 14.56
C PRO A 259 26.21 2.50 14.52
N THR A 260 25.58 2.07 15.61
CA THR A 260 24.12 1.84 15.63
C THR A 260 23.31 3.11 15.35
N ASP A 261 23.81 4.28 15.76
CA ASP A 261 23.17 5.57 15.50
C ASP A 261 23.36 6.04 14.03
N GLU A 262 24.27 5.42 13.29
CA GLU A 262 24.50 5.68 11.86
C GLU A 262 23.72 4.69 10.98
N TYR A 263 23.49 3.47 11.46
CA TYR A 263 22.78 2.45 10.70
C TYR A 263 21.28 2.73 10.64
N HIS A 264 20.86 3.27 9.50
CA HIS A 264 19.46 3.40 9.12
C HIS A 264 19.24 2.76 7.77
N VAL A 265 18.37 1.77 7.71
CA VAL A 265 17.99 1.14 6.44
C VAL A 265 17.27 2.19 5.59
N GLY A 266 17.95 2.65 4.55
CA GLY A 266 17.34 3.50 3.51
C GLY A 266 16.33 2.70 2.68
N ARG A 267 15.61 3.39 1.79
CA ARG A 267 14.54 2.80 0.97
C ARG A 267 14.98 1.56 0.18
N PHE A 268 16.22 1.52 -0.29
CA PHE A 268 16.78 0.43 -1.13
C PHE A 268 17.97 -0.29 -0.50
N GLY A 269 18.35 0.07 0.74
CA GLY A 269 19.49 -0.49 1.44
C GLY A 269 20.38 0.57 2.08
N PHE A 270 21.50 0.11 2.65
CA PHE A 270 22.55 0.93 3.23
C PHE A 270 23.86 0.63 2.51
N VAL A 271 24.56 1.65 2.04
CA VAL A 271 25.85 1.51 1.35
C VAL A 271 26.96 1.71 2.37
N ILE A 272 27.89 0.77 2.42
CA ILE A 272 29.06 0.82 3.30
C ILE A 272 30.06 1.84 2.76
N ASP A 273 30.48 2.75 3.64
CA ASP A 273 31.62 3.61 3.41
C ASP A 273 32.88 2.88 3.87
N VAL A 274 33.63 2.30 2.94
CA VAL A 274 34.85 1.53 3.23
C VAL A 274 35.96 2.33 3.91
N ALA A 275 35.92 3.67 3.85
CA ALA A 275 36.88 4.52 4.54
C ALA A 275 36.51 4.72 6.03
N ARG A 276 35.23 4.55 6.39
CA ARG A 276 34.71 4.78 7.75
C ARG A 276 34.29 3.51 8.48
N HIS A 277 33.70 2.55 7.78
CA HIS A 277 33.17 1.32 8.34
C HIS A 277 34.23 0.23 8.31
N ARG A 278 34.51 -0.35 9.48
CA ARG A 278 35.58 -1.33 9.65
C ARG A 278 35.10 -2.72 9.24
N VAL A 279 35.90 -3.41 8.42
CA VAL A 279 35.71 -4.85 8.18
C VAL A 279 35.85 -5.60 9.50
N TYR A 280 34.90 -6.48 9.77
CA TYR A 280 34.81 -7.21 11.03
C TYR A 280 35.07 -8.70 10.82
N GLY A 281 36.23 -9.16 11.29
CA GLY A 281 36.61 -10.58 11.28
C GLY A 281 36.36 -11.31 12.61
N GLY A 282 35.68 -10.69 13.57
CA GLY A 282 35.49 -11.23 14.92
C GLY A 282 34.35 -12.25 15.06
N PRO A 283 34.07 -12.69 16.30
CA PRO A 283 32.92 -13.53 16.61
C PRO A 283 31.63 -12.91 16.07
N SER A 284 30.83 -13.72 15.37
CA SER A 284 29.59 -13.28 14.74
C SER A 284 28.44 -13.30 15.74
N SER A 285 27.66 -12.22 15.78
CA SER A 285 26.36 -12.20 16.46
C SER A 285 25.25 -12.81 15.60
N PHE A 286 25.47 -13.03 14.30
CA PHE A 286 24.62 -13.93 13.52
C PHE A 286 24.84 -15.36 14.01
N MET A 287 23.75 -16.07 14.37
CA MET A 287 23.80 -17.50 14.63
C MET A 287 24.44 -18.21 13.44
N ASP A 288 25.37 -19.12 13.70
CA ASP A 288 26.23 -19.78 12.71
C ASP A 288 25.52 -20.02 11.37
N CYS A 289 25.81 -19.17 10.38
CA CYS A 289 25.68 -19.48 8.97
C CYS A 289 26.90 -20.28 8.49
N GLN A 290 27.47 -21.13 9.34
CA GLN A 290 28.37 -22.19 8.90
C GLN A 290 27.53 -23.37 8.43
N GLY A 291 27.25 -23.42 7.14
CA GLY A 291 26.64 -24.60 6.52
C GLY A 291 25.86 -24.35 5.23
N ARG A 292 26.48 -23.71 4.23
CA ARG A 292 26.09 -23.89 2.81
C ARG A 292 27.33 -23.96 1.93
N ASP A 293 28.23 -24.88 2.27
CA ASP A 293 29.18 -25.46 1.34
C ASP A 293 28.82 -26.94 1.18
N THR A 294 28.00 -27.22 0.15
CA THR A 294 28.07 -28.36 -0.78
C THR A 294 27.06 -28.14 -1.90
#